data_AF-A0A5K1GUL0-F1
#
_entry.id   AF-A0A5K1GUL0-F1
#
_cell.length_a   1.000
_cell.length_b   1.000
_cell.length_c   1.000
_cell.angle_alpha   90.00
_cell.angle_beta   90.00
_cell.angle_gamma   90.00
#
_symmetry.space_group_name_H-M   'P 1'
#
loop_
_entity.id
_entity.type
_entity.pdbx_description
1 polymer ?
#
loop_
_entity_poly.entity_id
_entity_poly.type
_entity_poly.pdbx_seq_one_letter_code
_entity_poly.pdbx_strand_id
1 'polypeptide(L)'
;FASEQQSMSTDVIRKAILATEEGFCSLVSKQWPHRPQIAAVGSCCLVGVICNGVLYVANLGDSRAVLGRIIKETGEVLAMQLSTEHNASNESIRQELRSMHPDDSHIVVLKHNVWRVKGLIQ
;
A
#
# COMPACT_ATOMS: atom_id res chain seq x y z
N PHE A 1 -2.81 -1.42 -20.35
CA PHE A 1 -1.96 -2.50 -19.79
C PHE A 1 -2.54 -3.91 -19.96
N ALA A 2 -3.62 -4.30 -19.28
CA ALA A 2 -4.17 -5.67 -19.39
C ALA A 2 -4.58 -6.04 -20.83
N SER A 3 -5.24 -5.11 -21.53
CA SER A 3 -5.63 -5.27 -22.94
C SER A 3 -4.43 -5.36 -23.89
N GLU A 4 -3.35 -4.63 -23.60
CA GLU A 4 -2.11 -4.69 -24.39
C GLU A 4 -1.38 -6.03 -24.21
N GLN A 5 -1.41 -6.60 -23.00
CA GLN A 5 -0.77 -7.88 -22.68
C GLN A 5 -1.70 -9.09 -22.88
N GLN A 6 -2.96 -8.84 -23.27
CA GLN A 6 -4.04 -9.84 -23.41
C GLN A 6 -4.21 -10.78 -22.20
N SER A 7 -3.72 -10.38 -21.03
CA SER A 7 -3.68 -11.20 -19.83
C SER A 7 -3.53 -10.34 -18.57
N MET A 8 -3.90 -10.89 -17.43
CA MET A 8 -3.66 -10.28 -16.12
C MET A 8 -2.35 -10.78 -15.53
N SER A 9 -1.55 -9.88 -14.97
CA SER A 9 -0.27 -10.21 -14.34
C SER A 9 0.05 -9.22 -13.22
N THR A 10 1.02 -9.56 -12.39
CA THR A 10 1.57 -8.65 -11.38
C THR A 10 2.17 -7.40 -12.01
N ASP A 11 2.77 -7.52 -13.20
CA ASP A 11 3.33 -6.39 -13.93
C ASP A 11 2.25 -5.44 -14.49
N VAL A 12 1.11 -5.97 -14.94
CA VAL A 12 -0.06 -5.15 -15.32
C VAL A 12 -0.53 -4.30 -14.15
N ILE A 13 -0.69 -4.93 -12.98
CA ILE A 13 -1.14 -4.24 -11.76
C ILE A 13 -0.10 -3.21 -11.32
N ARG A 14 1.19 -3.56 -11.32
CA ARG A 14 2.29 -2.64 -11.00
C ARG A 14 2.29 -1.42 -11.92
N LYS A 15 2.18 -1.62 -13.24
CA LYS A 15 2.13 -0.52 -14.22
C LYS A 15 0.91 0.37 -14.03
N ALA A 16 -0.25 -0.21 -13.72
CA ALA A 16 -1.47 0.55 -13.46
C ALA A 16 -1.33 1.46 -12.22
N ILE A 17 -0.75 0.92 -11.14
CA ILE A 17 -0.52 1.68 -9.91
C ILE A 17 0.52 2.80 -10.15
N LEU A 18 1.64 2.49 -10.81
CA LEU A 18 2.67 3.47 -11.15
C LEU A 18 2.12 4.62 -12.02
N ALA A 19 1.33 4.29 -13.05
CA ALA A 19 0.71 5.30 -13.90
C ALA A 19 -0.31 6.18 -13.14
N THR A 20 -1.00 5.61 -12.15
CA THR A 20 -1.91 6.35 -11.28
C THR A 20 -1.14 7.34 -10.40
N GLU A 21 -0.04 6.89 -9.79
CA GLU A 21 0.83 7.74 -8.95
C GLU A 21 1.45 8.87 -9.78
N GLU A 22 2.00 8.56 -10.95
CA GLU A 22 2.57 9.57 -11.86
C GLU A 22 1.52 10.61 -12.28
N GLY A 23 0.30 10.16 -12.59
CA GLY A 23 -0.82 11.04 -12.89
C GLY A 23 -1.18 11.96 -11.73
N PHE A 24 -1.18 11.44 -10.50
CA PHE A 24 -1.43 12.22 -9.29
C PHE A 24 -0.30 13.22 -9.04
N CYS A 25 0.97 12.82 -9.12
CA CYS A 25 2.12 13.73 -8.99
C CYS A 25 2.06 14.86 -10.03
N SER A 26 1.76 14.55 -11.30
CA SER A 26 1.58 15.56 -12.36
C SER A 26 0.48 16.56 -12.01
N LEU A 27 -0.64 16.07 -11.47
CA LEU A 27 -1.75 16.91 -11.03
C LEU A 27 -1.35 17.80 -9.85
N VAL A 28 -0.67 17.26 -8.84
CA VAL A 28 -0.15 18.01 -7.68
C VAL A 28 0.78 19.13 -8.15
N SER A 29 1.76 18.84 -9.01
CA SER A 29 2.70 19.85 -9.51
C SER A 29 2.00 20.98 -10.26
N LYS A 30 1.01 20.67 -11.10
CA LYS A 30 0.23 21.68 -11.85
C LYS A 30 -0.63 22.54 -10.94
N GLN A 31 -1.21 21.95 -9.89
CA GLN A 31 -2.16 22.63 -9.00
C GLN A 31 -1.47 23.31 -7.82
N TRP A 32 -0.19 23.03 -7.55
CA TRP A 32 0.56 23.55 -6.41
C TRP A 32 0.43 25.08 -6.19
N PRO A 33 0.54 25.95 -7.22
CA PRO A 33 0.48 27.39 -7.00
C PRO A 33 -0.91 27.89 -6.57
N HIS A 34 -1.97 27.11 -6.76
CA HIS A 34 -3.36 27.52 -6.52
C HIS A 34 -4.04 26.67 -5.45
N ARG A 35 -3.51 25.47 -5.21
CA ARG A 35 -4.09 24.47 -4.31
C ARG A 35 -2.99 23.63 -3.63
N PRO A 36 -2.08 24.24 -2.84
CA PRO A 36 -0.93 23.54 -2.25
C PRO A 36 -1.32 22.41 -1.29
N GLN A 37 -2.51 22.46 -0.68
CA GLN A 37 -3.02 21.42 0.21
C GLN A 37 -3.14 20.04 -0.45
N ILE A 38 -3.19 19.98 -1.79
CA ILE A 38 -3.23 18.71 -2.51
C ILE A 38 -1.94 17.89 -2.37
N ALA A 39 -0.79 18.50 -2.03
CA ALA A 39 0.41 17.72 -1.76
C ALA A 39 0.42 17.09 -0.36
N ALA A 40 -0.50 17.50 0.52
CA ALA A 40 -0.62 16.98 1.88
C ALA A 40 -1.65 15.84 1.99
N VAL A 41 -2.27 15.44 0.88
CA VAL A 41 -3.22 14.32 0.86
C VAL A 41 -2.58 13.11 0.22
N GLY A 42 -2.99 11.93 0.69
CA GLY A 42 -2.61 10.65 0.14
C GLY A 42 -3.69 9.62 0.48
N SER A 43 -3.54 8.41 -0.04
CA SER A 43 -4.45 7.32 0.26
C SER A 43 -3.71 5.99 0.22
N CYS A 44 -4.12 5.06 1.09
CA CYS A 44 -3.72 3.67 0.97
C CYS A 44 -4.44 3.04 -0.25
N CYS A 45 -3.78 2.12 -0.94
CA CYS A 45 -4.34 1.44 -2.10
C CYS A 45 -4.27 -0.07 -1.90
N LEU A 46 -5.42 -0.72 -1.75
CA LEU A 46 -5.56 -2.17 -1.74
C LEU A 46 -6.37 -2.60 -2.96
N VAL A 47 -5.77 -3.43 -3.81
CA VAL A 47 -6.38 -3.90 -5.05
C VAL A 47 -6.50 -5.42 -5.01
N GLY A 48 -7.69 -5.93 -5.31
CA GLY A 48 -7.97 -7.34 -5.57
C GLY A 48 -8.47 -7.52 -6.99
N VAL A 49 -7.82 -8.39 -7.78
CA VAL A 49 -8.25 -8.72 -9.15
C VAL A 49 -8.46 -10.23 -9.25
N ILE A 50 -9.63 -10.65 -9.71
CA ILE A 50 -9.91 -12.06 -9.99
C ILE A 50 -9.97 -12.24 -11.51
N CYS A 51 -9.09 -13.06 -12.06
CA CYS A 51 -9.02 -13.33 -13.49
C CYS A 51 -8.65 -14.80 -13.72
N ASN A 52 -9.43 -15.52 -14.54
CA ASN A 52 -9.18 -16.92 -14.92
C ASN A 52 -8.93 -17.86 -13.72
N GLY A 53 -9.69 -17.67 -12.63
CA GLY A 53 -9.56 -18.47 -11.41
C GLY A 53 -8.37 -18.09 -10.51
N VAL A 54 -7.59 -17.07 -10.87
CA VAL A 54 -6.47 -16.55 -10.07
C VAL A 54 -6.87 -15.24 -9.39
N LEU A 55 -6.59 -15.14 -8.09
CA LEU A 55 -6.73 -13.91 -7.31
C LEU A 55 -5.35 -13.23 -7.19
N TYR A 56 -5.26 -11.99 -7.65
CA TYR A 56 -4.12 -11.11 -7.46
C TYR A 56 -4.45 -10.09 -6.38
N VAL A 57 -3.52 -9.86 -5.46
CA VAL A 57 -3.63 -8.84 -4.41
C VAL A 57 -2.42 -7.92 -4.47
N ALA A 58 -2.64 -6.61 -4.48
CA ALA A 58 -1.59 -5.59 -4.35
C ALA A 58 -1.96 -4.62 -3.24
N ASN A 59 -1.01 -4.32 -2.34
CA ASN A 59 -1.24 -3.46 -1.18
C ASN A 59 -0.16 -2.38 -1.10
N LEU A 60 -0.59 -1.12 -0.97
CA LEU A 60 0.24 0.05 -0.72
C LEU A 60 -0.32 0.78 0.50
N GLY A 61 0.33 0.62 1.64
CA GLY A 61 -0.08 1.21 2.91
C GLY A 61 -0.56 0.17 3.92
N ASP A 62 -1.38 0.59 4.87
CA ASP A 62 -1.78 -0.17 6.05
C ASP A 62 -3.14 -0.88 5.93
N SER A 63 -3.70 -0.94 4.71
CA SER A 63 -4.87 -1.77 4.42
C SER A 63 -4.52 -3.26 4.44
N ARG A 64 -5.54 -4.11 4.61
CA ARG A 64 -5.37 -5.57 4.70
C ARG A 64 -6.42 -6.34 3.90
N ALA A 65 -5.98 -7.28 3.07
CA ALA A 65 -6.82 -8.28 2.44
C ALA A 65 -6.84 -9.56 3.28
N VAL A 66 -8.04 -10.12 3.52
CA VAL A 66 -8.25 -11.37 4.23
C VAL A 66 -9.22 -12.24 3.45
N LEU A 67 -8.84 -13.50 3.20
CA LEU A 67 -9.66 -14.51 2.54
C LEU A 67 -10.31 -15.41 3.58
N GLY A 68 -11.64 -15.48 3.57
CA GLY A 68 -12.38 -16.50 4.31
C GLY A 68 -12.39 -17.81 3.55
N ARG A 69 -11.84 -18.87 4.13
CA ARG A 69 -11.85 -20.23 3.57
C ARG A 69 -12.71 -21.15 4.42
N ILE A 70 -13.74 -21.72 3.82
CA ILE A 70 -14.58 -22.74 4.49
C ILE A 70 -13.83 -24.08 4.50
N ILE A 71 -13.68 -24.68 5.67
CA ILE A 71 -13.22 -26.07 5.85
C ILE A 71 -14.43 -26.96 5.57
N LYS A 72 -14.36 -27.81 4.55
CA LYS A 72 -15.53 -28.58 4.09
C LYS A 72 -15.98 -29.63 5.10
N GLU A 73 -15.04 -30.14 5.89
CA GLU A 73 -15.26 -31.21 6.86
C GLU A 73 -15.97 -30.71 8.12
N THR A 74 -15.63 -29.50 8.59
CA THR A 74 -16.15 -28.93 9.85
C THR A 74 -17.16 -27.81 9.65
N GLY A 75 -17.22 -27.21 8.45
CA GLY A 75 -18.01 -26.00 8.18
C GLY A 75 -17.42 -24.71 8.76
N GLU A 76 -16.25 -24.78 9.41
CA GLU A 76 -15.57 -23.63 10.00
C GLU A 76 -14.98 -22.70 8.93
N VAL A 77 -14.85 -21.42 9.26
CA VAL A 77 -14.23 -20.41 8.40
C VAL A 77 -12.85 -20.04 8.93
N LEU A 78 -11.81 -20.31 8.13
CA LEU A 78 -10.45 -19.84 8.38
C LEU A 78 -10.25 -18.46 7.75
N ALA A 79 -9.73 -17.52 8.52
CA ALA A 79 -9.31 -16.21 8.03
C ALA A 79 -7.83 -16.25 7.61
N MET A 80 -7.57 -16.13 6.32
CA MET A 80 -6.22 -16.14 5.75
C MET A 80 -5.84 -14.74 5.27
N GLN A 81 -4.85 -14.11 5.93
CA GLN A 81 -4.33 -12.83 5.48
C GLN A 81 -3.59 -12.99 4.13
N LEU A 82 -3.94 -12.16 3.14
CA LEU A 82 -3.39 -12.21 1.79
C LEU A 82 -2.42 -11.06 1.47
N SER A 83 -2.33 -10.04 2.34
CA SER A 83 -1.43 -8.90 2.14
C SER A 83 -0.66 -8.58 3.42
N THR A 84 0.56 -8.08 3.26
CA THR A 84 1.34 -7.50 4.36
C THR A 84 1.05 -6.00 4.44
N GLU A 85 0.78 -5.49 5.63
CA GLU A 85 0.63 -4.05 5.86
C GLU A 85 1.99 -3.35 5.81
N HIS A 86 2.02 -2.18 5.18
CA HIS A 86 3.19 -1.33 5.09
C HIS A 86 3.03 -0.14 6.05
N ASN A 87 3.44 -0.32 7.31
CA ASN A 87 3.42 0.72 8.34
C ASN A 87 4.55 0.55 9.37
N ALA A 88 4.73 1.55 10.23
CA ALA A 88 5.84 1.61 11.20
C ALA A 88 5.77 0.57 12.33
N SER A 89 4.66 -0.16 12.49
CA SER A 89 4.58 -1.30 13.42
C SER A 89 5.45 -2.47 12.95
N ASN A 90 5.69 -2.59 11.65
CA ASN A 90 6.60 -3.58 11.08
C ASN A 90 8.05 -3.12 11.25
N GLU A 91 8.90 -3.98 11.85
CA GLU A 91 10.30 -3.66 12.11
C GLU A 91 11.12 -3.44 10.85
N SER A 92 10.91 -4.25 9.81
CA SER A 92 11.64 -4.12 8.54
C SER A 92 11.47 -2.73 7.95
N ILE A 93 10.25 -2.19 7.99
CA ILE A 93 9.91 -0.84 7.53
C ILE A 93 10.60 0.23 8.37
N ARG A 94 10.71 0.03 9.69
CA ARG A 94 11.47 0.95 10.55
C ARG A 94 12.96 0.97 10.19
N GLN A 95 13.54 -0.19 9.89
CA GLN A 95 14.95 -0.27 9.50
C GLN A 95 15.19 0.34 8.12
N GLU A 96 14.29 0.09 7.16
CA GLU A 96 14.31 0.71 5.84
C GLU A 96 14.25 2.24 5.95
N LEU A 97 13.29 2.78 6.71
CA LEU A 97 13.15 4.23 6.93
C LEU A 97 14.42 4.85 7.54
N ARG A 98 15.04 4.20 8.53
CA ARG A 98 16.31 4.64 9.12
C ARG A 98 17.46 4.60 8.11
N SER A 99 17.55 3.56 7.30
CA SER A 99 18.59 3.43 6.28
C SER A 99 18.48 4.50 5.20
N MET A 100 17.25 4.91 4.83
CA MET A 100 17.02 5.96 3.83
C MET A 100 17.22 7.37 4.40
N HIS A 101 17.20 7.53 5.73
CA HIS A 101 17.31 8.83 6.40
C HIS A 101 18.38 8.80 7.51
N PRO A 102 19.67 8.57 7.16
CA PRO A 102 20.74 8.38 8.14
C PRO A 102 20.94 9.59 9.07
N ASP A 103 20.62 10.80 8.58
CA ASP A 103 20.80 12.05 9.31
C ASP A 103 19.57 12.44 10.17
N ASP A 104 18.45 11.72 10.08
CA ASP A 104 17.25 11.99 10.86
C ASP A 104 17.00 10.89 11.90
N SER A 105 17.61 11.04 13.07
CA SER A 105 17.43 10.12 14.20
C SER A 105 15.98 10.02 14.70
N HIS A 106 15.11 10.95 14.29
CA HIS A 106 13.69 11.00 14.67
C HIS A 106 12.76 10.57 13.53
N ILE A 107 13.25 10.00 12.42
CA ILE A 107 12.41 9.57 11.30
C ILE A 107 11.31 8.59 11.74
N VAL A 108 11.61 7.71 12.70
CA VAL A 108 10.66 6.80 13.34
C VAL A 108 10.75 6.91 14.86
N VAL A 109 9.63 7.16 15.52
CA VAL A 109 9.56 7.37 16.98
C VAL A 109 8.47 6.52 17.61
N LEU A 110 8.73 6.01 18.81
CA LEU A 110 7.73 5.36 19.64
C LEU A 110 7.04 6.42 20.51
N LYS A 111 5.74 6.62 20.33
CA LYS A 111 4.95 7.58 21.12
C LYS A 111 3.66 6.92 21.58
N HIS A 112 3.37 6.99 22.88
CA HIS A 112 2.20 6.32 23.47
C HIS A 112 2.07 4.84 23.04
N ASN A 113 3.18 4.10 23.08
CA ASN A 113 3.28 2.68 22.67
C ASN A 113 2.93 2.38 21.19
N VAL A 114 2.92 3.40 20.32
CA VAL A 114 2.70 3.24 18.88
C VAL A 114 3.86 3.86 18.11
N TRP A 115 4.42 3.10 17.16
CA TRP A 115 5.45 3.58 16.24
C TRP A 115 4.84 4.54 15.22
N ARG A 116 5.48 5.69 15.02
CA ARG A 116 5.06 6.72 14.05
C ARG A 116 6.21 7.16 13.19
N VAL A 117 5.90 7.52 11.95
CA VAL A 117 6.83 8.19 11.04
C VAL A 117 6.69 9.70 11.23
N LYS A 118 7.81 10.41 11.33
CA LYS A 118 7.83 11.87 11.45
C LYS A 118 7.12 12.52 10.26
N GLY A 119 6.26 13.49 10.54
CA GLY A 119 5.52 14.23 9.51
C GLY A 119 4.27 13.53 8.96
N LEU A 120 4.00 12.27 9.33
CA LEU A 120 2.75 11.59 9.00
C LEU A 120 1.80 11.63 10.20
N ILE A 121 0.56 12.04 9.96
CA ILE A 121 -0.52 11.95 10.93
C ILE A 121 -1.18 10.58 10.73
N GLN A 122 -0.92 9.64 11.63
CA GLN A 122 -1.62 8.36 11.80
C GLN A 122 -2.30 8.33 13.17
#